data_AF-A0A344WHD2-F1
#
_entry.id   AF-A0A344WHD2-F1
#
_cell.length_a   1.000
_cell.length_b   1.000
_cell.length_c   1.000
_cell.angle_alpha   90.00
_cell.angle_beta   90.00
_cell.angle_gamma   90.00
#
_symmetry.space_group_name_H-M   'P 1'
#
loop_
_entity.id
_entity.type
_entity.pdbx_description
1 polymer ?
#
loop_
_entity_poly.entity_id
_entity_poly.type
_entity_poly.pdbx_seq_one_letter_code
_entity_poly.pdbx_strand_id
1 'polypeptide(L)'
;MDIGAVSALHDRGEQIGRQTLEFGAGIEIDVQEATVYGAFYRLLPVGDQRAAFEDEADFILGVAWGGHGYSADVSANWLTYPGEDADSSLEVVGAVTLEAPFAPTLIGFYDTDLKDWGLEFAAGPEWALGDWTLSAIGRAGFVQPGDDSAHRSYAGIELAAARPVSEFVEFGFFAGRYRR
;
A
#
# COMPACT_ATOMS: atom_id res chain seq x y z
N MET A 1 11.30 9.21 17.47
CA MET A 1 10.28 8.23 17.11
C MET A 1 9.88 8.67 15.71
N ASP A 2 10.51 8.09 14.70
CA ASP A 2 10.13 8.34 13.31
C ASP A 2 9.17 7.21 12.96
N ILE A 3 7.88 7.52 13.05
CA ILE A 3 6.83 6.64 12.55
C ILE A 3 6.68 6.98 11.07
N GLY A 4 7.27 6.14 10.22
CA GLY A 4 6.89 6.07 8.81
C GLY A 4 5.80 5.03 8.68
N ALA A 5 4.54 5.44 8.66
CA ALA A 5 3.45 4.56 8.28
C ALA A 5 3.65 4.20 6.80
N VAL A 6 4.07 2.98 6.52
CA VAL A 6 4.07 2.44 5.15
C VAL A 6 2.68 1.89 4.90
N SER A 7 1.78 2.71 4.36
CA SER A 7 0.66 2.16 3.59
C SER A 7 1.15 1.95 2.17
N ALA A 8 1.50 0.71 1.86
CA ALA A 8 1.61 0.31 0.48
C ALA A 8 0.18 0.30 -0.09
N LEU A 9 -0.24 1.41 -0.70
CA LEU A 9 -1.29 1.33 -1.72
C LEU A 9 -0.69 0.49 -2.85
N HIS A 10 -0.96 -0.81 -2.83
CA HIS A 10 -0.54 -1.68 -3.93
C HIS A 10 -1.20 -1.17 -5.20
N ASP A 11 -0.44 -1.18 -6.31
CA ASP A 11 -1.03 -0.95 -7.62
C ASP A 11 -2.02 -2.10 -7.92
N ARG A 12 -3.28 -1.89 -7.56
CA ARG A 12 -4.40 -2.77 -7.91
C ARG A 12 -4.67 -2.75 -9.43
N GLY A 13 -4.00 -1.84 -10.15
CA GLY A 13 -3.91 -1.67 -11.60
C GLY A 13 -5.24 -1.60 -12.34
N GLU A 14 -5.45 -0.48 -13.04
CA GLU A 14 -6.68 -0.09 -13.75
C GLU A 14 -7.99 -0.05 -12.94
N GLN A 15 -8.03 -0.57 -11.71
CA GLN A 15 -9.23 -0.55 -10.86
C GLN A 15 -9.51 0.83 -10.27
N ILE A 16 -8.50 1.68 -10.14
CA ILE A 16 -8.64 3.06 -9.70
C ILE A 16 -8.22 3.96 -10.87
N GLY A 17 -8.97 5.04 -11.12
CA GLY A 17 -8.69 5.96 -12.22
C GLY A 17 -7.22 6.39 -12.28
N ARG A 18 -6.69 6.71 -13.48
CA ARG A 18 -5.25 6.99 -13.67
C ARG A 18 -4.68 8.10 -12.80
N GLN A 19 -5.52 8.95 -12.24
CA GLN A 19 -5.17 10.05 -11.37
C GLN A 19 -6.08 10.01 -10.15
N THR A 20 -5.50 9.95 -8.97
CA THR A 20 -6.20 9.86 -7.70
C THR A 20 -5.66 10.89 -6.73
N LEU A 21 -6.54 11.41 -5.87
CA LEU A 21 -6.15 12.07 -4.64
C LEU A 21 -6.42 11.10 -3.49
N GLU A 22 -5.38 10.84 -2.71
CA GLU A 22 -5.46 9.96 -1.54
C GLU A 22 -5.44 10.80 -0.26
N PHE A 23 -6.33 10.45 0.67
CA PHE A 23 -6.38 11.03 2.01
C PHE A 23 -6.32 9.90 3.04
N GLY A 24 -5.24 9.88 3.82
CA GLY A 24 -5.05 8.94 4.91
C GLY A 24 -5.20 9.62 6.27
N ALA A 25 -5.72 8.89 7.26
CA ALA A 25 -5.60 9.22 8.66
C ALA A 25 -5.41 7.95 9.47
N GLY A 26 -4.50 7.97 10.45
CA GLY A 26 -4.18 6.82 11.28
C GLY A 26 -4.00 7.18 12.74
N ILE A 27 -4.13 6.17 13.59
CA ILE A 27 -3.77 6.19 15.00
C ILE A 27 -2.91 4.98 15.31
N GLU A 28 -1.86 5.19 16.10
CA GLU A 28 -0.92 4.15 16.50
C GLU A 28 -0.76 4.14 18.02
N ILE A 29 -0.61 2.94 18.57
CA ILE A 29 -0.41 2.71 20.00
C ILE A 29 0.67 1.64 20.16
N ASP A 30 1.76 2.00 20.82
CA ASP A 30 2.81 1.04 21.17
C ASP A 30 2.35 0.14 22.32
N VAL A 31 2.44 -1.18 22.09
CA VAL A 31 2.14 -2.23 23.05
C VAL A 31 3.34 -3.17 23.12
N GLN A 32 4.19 -2.96 24.13
CA GLN A 32 5.44 -3.71 24.34
C GLN A 32 6.42 -3.53 23.16
N GLU A 33 6.74 -4.61 22.43
CA GLU A 33 7.69 -4.64 21.31
C GLU A 33 6.98 -4.48 19.95
N ALA A 34 5.68 -4.20 19.95
CA ALA A 34 4.86 -4.03 18.75
C ALA A 34 4.06 -2.72 18.80
N THR A 35 3.63 -2.25 17.63
CA THR A 35 2.76 -1.09 17.46
C THR A 35 1.45 -1.57 16.85
N VAL A 36 0.34 -1.30 17.53
CA VAL A 36 -1.01 -1.56 17.01
C VAL A 36 -1.51 -0.28 16.37
N TYR A 37 -2.07 -0.37 15.17
CA TYR A 37 -2.55 0.80 14.46
C TYR A 37 -3.90 0.56 13.80
N GLY A 38 -4.66 1.64 13.66
CA GLY A 38 -5.85 1.70 12.83
C GLY A 38 -5.71 2.85 11.85
N ALA A 39 -6.09 2.64 10.59
CA ALA A 39 -6.03 3.67 9.56
C ALA A 39 -7.27 3.68 8.68
N PHE A 40 -7.49 4.81 8.04
CA PHE A 40 -8.54 5.05 7.05
C PHE A 40 -7.91 5.71 5.82
N TYR A 41 -8.26 5.22 4.64
CA TYR A 41 -7.87 5.80 3.36
C TYR A 41 -9.11 6.17 2.57
N ARG A 42 -9.06 7.35 1.94
CA ARG A 42 -10.03 7.76 0.94
C ARG A 42 -9.33 8.03 -0.37
N LEU A 43 -9.76 7.36 -1.42
CA LEU A 43 -9.25 7.55 -2.78
C LEU A 43 -10.31 8.26 -3.60
N LEU A 44 -9.94 9.41 -4.15
CA LEU A 44 -10.80 10.24 -4.97
C LEU A 44 -10.27 10.25 -6.40
N PRO A 45 -10.98 9.63 -7.36
CA PRO A 45 -10.66 9.78 -8.76
C PRO A 45 -10.71 11.25 -9.20
N VAL A 46 -9.65 11.71 -9.87
CA VAL A 46 -9.57 13.07 -10.41
C VAL A 46 -9.25 13.06 -11.91
N GLY A 47 -9.39 14.21 -12.55
CA GLY A 47 -9.15 14.36 -13.99
C GLY A 47 -10.28 13.78 -14.86
N ASP A 48 -9.92 13.45 -16.10
CA ASP A 48 -10.89 13.16 -17.18
C ASP A 48 -11.69 11.86 -16.98
N GLN A 49 -11.23 10.98 -16.09
CA GLN A 49 -11.87 9.69 -15.80
C GLN A 49 -12.76 9.73 -14.55
N ARG A 50 -12.87 10.88 -13.86
CA ARG A 50 -13.62 10.98 -12.60
C ARG A 50 -15.07 10.47 -12.69
N ALA A 51 -15.74 10.67 -13.82
CA ALA A 51 -17.14 10.24 -13.97
C ALA A 51 -17.31 8.71 -14.10
N ALA A 52 -16.22 7.97 -14.29
CA ALA A 52 -16.23 6.52 -14.48
C ALA A 52 -15.85 5.73 -13.22
N PHE A 53 -15.38 6.40 -12.16
CA PHE A 53 -14.91 5.78 -10.93
C PHE A 53 -15.54 6.48 -9.73
N GLU A 54 -16.03 5.72 -8.77
CA GLU A 54 -16.59 6.26 -7.52
C GLU A 54 -15.50 6.45 -6.44
N ASP A 55 -15.85 7.14 -5.35
CA ASP A 55 -14.94 7.38 -4.23
C ASP A 55 -14.77 6.10 -3.40
N GLU A 56 -13.54 5.65 -3.18
CA GLU A 56 -13.23 4.50 -2.33
C GLU A 56 -12.85 4.93 -0.91
N ALA A 57 -13.19 4.09 0.07
CA ALA A 57 -13.05 4.30 1.50
C ALA A 57 -12.60 3.00 2.20
N ASP A 58 -11.29 2.87 2.42
CA ASP A 58 -10.69 1.66 2.97
C ASP A 58 -10.34 1.82 4.45
N PHE A 59 -10.47 0.76 5.23
CA PHE A 59 -10.19 0.74 6.66
C PHE A 59 -9.21 -0.35 7.01
N ILE A 60 -8.22 -0.03 7.84
CA ILE A 60 -7.12 -0.93 8.19
C ILE A 60 -7.02 -1.04 9.69
N LEU A 61 -6.80 -2.26 10.16
CA LEU A 61 -6.35 -2.56 11.52
C LEU A 61 -5.14 -3.48 11.43
N GLY A 62 -4.01 -3.08 12.02
CA GLY A 62 -2.78 -3.84 11.90
C GLY A 62 -1.89 -3.80 13.13
N VAL A 63 -0.87 -4.64 13.08
CA VAL A 63 0.19 -4.74 14.08
C VAL A 63 1.52 -4.82 13.37
N ALA A 64 2.43 -3.91 13.70
CA ALA A 64 3.79 -3.87 13.21
C ALA A 64 4.78 -4.14 14.34
N TRP A 65 5.92 -4.77 14.04
CA TRP A 65 6.98 -5.00 15.01
C TRP A 65 8.35 -5.03 14.34
N GLY A 66 9.38 -4.73 15.13
CA GLY A 66 10.78 -4.80 14.71
C GLY A 66 11.49 -5.99 15.33
N GLY A 67 12.39 -6.61 14.58
CA GLY A 67 13.35 -7.59 15.08
C GLY A 67 14.78 -7.23 14.70
N HIS A 68 15.74 -8.08 15.04
CA HIS A 68 17.12 -7.83 14.64
C HIS A 68 17.28 -8.00 13.12
N GLY A 69 17.47 -6.90 12.40
CA GLY A 69 17.69 -6.91 10.95
C GLY A 69 16.42 -6.93 10.10
N TYR A 70 15.23 -6.72 10.68
CA TYR A 70 13.98 -6.67 9.93
C TYR A 70 12.87 -5.90 10.66
N SER A 71 11.87 -5.46 9.90
CA SER A 71 10.55 -5.10 10.39
C SER A 71 9.48 -5.99 9.74
N ALA A 72 8.35 -6.16 10.41
CA ALA A 72 7.23 -6.94 9.91
C ALA A 72 5.90 -6.26 10.26
N ASP A 73 4.90 -6.50 9.43
CA ASP A 73 3.54 -5.98 9.55
C ASP A 73 2.53 -7.09 9.21
N VAL A 74 1.43 -7.13 9.95
CA VAL A 74 0.23 -7.88 9.56
C VAL A 74 -0.99 -6.98 9.76
N SER A 75 -1.85 -6.94 8.76
CA SER A 75 -3.04 -6.09 8.75
C SER A 75 -4.26 -6.81 8.19
N ALA A 76 -5.43 -6.39 8.67
CA ALA A 76 -6.73 -6.71 8.12
C ALA A 76 -7.31 -5.43 7.52
N ASN A 77 -7.63 -5.49 6.23
CA ASN A 77 -8.02 -4.36 5.41
C ASN A 77 -9.44 -4.59 4.91
N TRP A 78 -10.37 -3.76 5.34
CA TRP A 78 -11.69 -3.67 4.75
C TRP A 78 -11.61 -2.76 3.53
N LEU A 79 -11.70 -3.35 2.35
CA LEU A 79 -11.54 -2.70 1.06
C LEU A 79 -12.91 -2.44 0.45
N THR A 80 -13.08 -1.29 -0.19
CA THR A 80 -14.32 -0.95 -0.89
C THR A 80 -14.10 -0.84 -2.38
N TYR A 81 -15.07 -1.29 -3.17
CA TYR A 81 -15.03 -1.25 -4.64
C TYR A 81 -16.34 -0.70 -5.20
N PRO A 82 -16.64 0.59 -4.97
CA PRO A 82 -17.89 1.15 -5.41
C PRO A 82 -17.97 1.16 -6.95
N GLY A 83 -19.00 0.50 -7.47
CA GLY A 83 -19.21 0.30 -8.91
C GLY A 83 -18.84 -1.09 -9.44
N GLU A 84 -18.28 -1.97 -8.60
CA GLU A 84 -18.01 -3.38 -8.92
C GLU A 84 -19.12 -4.32 -8.40
N ASP A 85 -19.13 -5.58 -8.85
CA ASP A 85 -20.12 -6.59 -8.43
C ASP A 85 -20.05 -6.91 -6.93
N ALA A 86 -18.87 -6.77 -6.32
CA ALA A 86 -18.66 -6.88 -4.89
C ALA A 86 -18.35 -5.49 -4.31
N ASP A 87 -19.27 -4.93 -3.51
CA ASP A 87 -19.13 -3.58 -2.94
C ASP A 87 -17.93 -3.43 -1.98
N SER A 88 -17.48 -4.54 -1.38
CA SER A 88 -16.35 -4.57 -0.45
C SER A 88 -15.82 -5.98 -0.23
N SER A 89 -14.58 -6.08 0.26
CA SER A 89 -13.99 -7.34 0.74
C SER A 89 -13.08 -7.11 1.94
N LEU A 90 -12.78 -8.20 2.66
CA LEU A 90 -11.77 -8.22 3.71
C LEU A 90 -10.50 -8.91 3.19
N GLU A 91 -9.41 -8.16 3.13
CA GLU A 91 -8.08 -8.62 2.76
C GLU A 91 -7.18 -8.72 4.01
N VAL A 92 -6.41 -9.81 4.13
CA VAL A 92 -5.35 -9.93 5.13
C VAL A 92 -4.01 -9.78 4.42
N VAL A 93 -3.18 -8.86 4.90
CA VAL A 93 -1.85 -8.57 4.36
C VAL A 93 -0.80 -8.90 5.41
N GLY A 94 0.33 -9.42 4.94
CA GLY A 94 1.55 -9.56 5.73
C GLY A 94 2.76 -9.06 4.94
N ALA A 95 3.60 -8.28 5.60
CA ALA A 95 4.82 -7.74 5.00
C ALA A 95 6.03 -7.98 5.91
N VAL A 96 7.20 -8.21 5.30
CA VAL A 96 8.49 -8.25 5.99
C VAL A 96 9.50 -7.44 5.18
N THR A 97 10.11 -6.44 5.81
CA THR A 97 11.18 -5.62 5.25
C THR A 97 12.49 -5.94 5.95
N LEU A 98 13.55 -6.20 5.17
CA LEU A 98 14.87 -6.46 5.73
C LEU A 98 15.67 -5.17 5.87
N GLU A 99 16.43 -5.04 6.96
CA GLU A 99 17.44 -4.00 7.16
C GLU A 99 18.69 -4.31 6.32
N ALA A 100 18.56 -4.21 5.00
CA ALA A 100 19.60 -4.46 4.02
C ALA A 100 19.61 -3.33 2.97
N PRO A 101 20.68 -3.21 2.15
CA PRO A 101 20.70 -2.23 1.06
C PRO A 101 19.43 -2.33 0.20
N PHE A 102 18.80 -1.18 -0.05
CA PHE A 102 17.54 -1.03 -0.78
C PHE A 102 16.28 -1.57 -0.08
N ALA A 103 16.37 -1.88 1.22
CA ALA A 103 15.24 -2.29 2.06
C ALA A 103 14.31 -3.33 1.39
N PRO A 104 14.85 -4.49 0.98
CA PRO A 104 14.05 -5.48 0.27
C PRO A 104 12.89 -5.95 1.14
N THR A 105 11.71 -5.95 0.55
CA THR A 105 10.43 -6.17 1.22
C THR A 105 9.66 -7.27 0.47
N LEU A 106 9.12 -8.22 1.22
CA LEU A 106 8.20 -9.23 0.73
C LEU A 106 6.82 -8.95 1.30
N ILE A 107 5.81 -8.87 0.44
CA ILE A 107 4.43 -8.59 0.81
C ILE A 107 3.56 -9.71 0.24
N GLY A 108 2.68 -10.27 1.07
CA GLY A 108 1.68 -11.23 0.65
C GLY A 108 0.30 -10.80 1.12
N PHE A 109 -0.72 -11.13 0.34
CA PHE A 109 -2.11 -10.84 0.70
C PHE A 109 -3.03 -12.01 0.39
N TYR A 110 -4.17 -12.04 1.07
CA TYR A 110 -5.28 -12.93 0.80
C TYR A 110 -6.61 -12.20 1.03
N ASP A 111 -7.42 -12.12 -0.02
CA ASP A 111 -8.79 -11.63 0.03
C ASP A 111 -9.73 -12.77 0.48
N THR A 112 -10.41 -12.56 1.61
CA THR A 112 -11.25 -13.60 2.21
C THR A 112 -12.61 -13.74 1.54
N ASP A 113 -13.05 -12.76 0.75
CA ASP A 113 -14.34 -12.77 0.07
C ASP A 113 -14.17 -13.18 -1.40
N LEU A 114 -13.24 -12.52 -2.11
CA LEU A 114 -12.91 -12.79 -3.51
C LEU A 114 -12.01 -14.02 -3.70
N LYS A 115 -11.32 -14.45 -2.65
CA LYS A 115 -10.37 -15.58 -2.66
C LYS A 115 -9.12 -15.33 -3.49
N ASP A 116 -8.88 -14.06 -3.84
CA ASP A 116 -7.66 -13.61 -4.49
C ASP A 116 -6.47 -13.72 -3.53
N TRP A 117 -5.30 -14.05 -4.06
CA TRP A 117 -4.07 -14.00 -3.27
C TRP A 117 -2.89 -13.61 -4.13
N GLY A 118 -1.87 -13.04 -3.49
CA GLY A 118 -0.69 -12.61 -4.22
C GLY A 118 0.55 -12.50 -3.36
N LEU A 119 1.65 -12.30 -4.07
CA LEU A 119 2.97 -12.05 -3.50
C LEU A 119 3.66 -10.98 -4.32
N GLU A 120 4.21 -9.97 -3.65
CA GLU A 120 4.99 -8.89 -4.23
C GLU A 120 6.36 -8.83 -3.53
N PHE A 121 7.40 -8.63 -4.32
CA PHE A 121 8.72 -8.24 -3.86
C PHE A 121 8.98 -6.80 -4.27
N ALA A 122 9.43 -5.97 -3.33
CA ALA A 122 9.77 -4.58 -3.54
C ALA A 122 11.19 -4.29 -3.02
N ALA A 123 11.96 -3.48 -3.73
CA ALA A 123 13.25 -2.96 -3.25
C ALA A 123 13.62 -1.67 -3.99
N GLY A 124 14.22 -0.71 -3.30
CA GLY A 124 14.60 0.55 -3.91
C GLY A 124 15.46 1.43 -3.03
N PRO A 125 16.28 2.32 -3.62
CA PRO A 125 16.93 3.38 -2.87
C PRO A 125 15.94 4.45 -2.40
N GLU A 126 16.31 5.08 -1.29
CA GLU A 126 15.70 6.29 -0.78
C GLU A 126 16.80 7.35 -0.56
N TRP A 127 16.47 8.62 -0.80
CA TRP A 127 17.36 9.75 -0.64
C TRP A 127 16.66 10.89 0.12
N ALA A 128 17.30 11.37 1.17
CA ALA A 128 16.93 12.62 1.82
C ALA A 128 17.48 13.82 1.04
N LEU A 129 16.61 14.74 0.63
CA LEU A 129 16.93 15.98 -0.08
C LEU A 129 16.24 17.17 0.58
N GLY A 130 16.91 17.75 1.59
CA GLY A 130 16.29 18.79 2.42
C GLY A 130 15.15 18.18 3.26
N ASP A 131 13.97 18.79 3.21
CA ASP A 131 12.76 18.28 3.87
C ASP A 131 12.06 17.17 3.07
N TRP A 132 12.57 16.81 1.88
CA TRP A 132 11.97 15.80 1.03
C TRP A 132 12.67 14.46 1.16
N THR A 133 11.89 13.41 1.15
CA THR A 133 12.33 12.04 0.92
C THR A 133 11.95 11.66 -0.51
N LEU A 134 12.95 11.23 -1.29
CA LEU A 134 12.77 10.76 -2.66
C LEU A 134 13.02 9.26 -2.69
N SER A 135 12.18 8.49 -3.37
CA SER A 135 12.38 7.05 -3.53
C SER A 135 12.17 6.58 -4.97
N ALA A 136 12.86 5.48 -5.31
CA ALA A 136 12.67 4.77 -6.56
C ALA A 136 12.59 3.27 -6.27
N ILE A 137 11.39 2.72 -6.23
CA ILE A 137 11.12 1.35 -5.77
C ILE A 137 10.79 0.47 -6.97
N GLY A 138 11.60 -0.57 -7.19
CA GLY A 138 11.28 -1.63 -8.12
C GLY A 138 10.34 -2.63 -7.44
N ARG A 139 9.27 -3.03 -8.12
CA ARG A 139 8.28 -3.99 -7.62
C ARG A 139 8.06 -5.09 -8.64
N ALA A 140 7.89 -6.32 -8.17
CA ALA A 140 7.49 -7.44 -9.00
C ALA A 140 6.65 -8.41 -8.19
N GLY A 141 5.55 -8.87 -8.76
CA GLY A 141 4.63 -9.73 -8.05
C GLY A 141 3.70 -10.49 -8.98
N PHE A 142 2.81 -11.25 -8.35
CA PHE A 142 1.69 -11.88 -9.04
C PHE A 142 0.44 -11.87 -8.16
N VAL A 143 -0.70 -12.00 -8.82
CA VAL A 143 -2.00 -12.26 -8.23
C VAL A 143 -2.58 -13.50 -8.88
N GLN A 144 -3.06 -14.41 -8.04
CA GLN A 144 -3.90 -15.53 -8.43
C GLN A 144 -5.34 -15.18 -8.06
N PRO A 145 -6.20 -14.91 -9.05
CA PRO A 145 -7.61 -14.66 -8.82
C PRO A 145 -8.31 -15.90 -8.24
N GLY A 146 -9.30 -15.67 -7.38
CA GLY A 146 -10.16 -16.69 -6.77
C GLY A 146 -11.30 -17.17 -7.67
N ASP A 147 -11.50 -16.54 -8.82
CA ASP A 147 -12.51 -16.86 -9.84
C ASP A 147 -12.02 -17.87 -10.90
N ASP A 148 -10.91 -18.56 -10.61
CA ASP A 148 -10.20 -19.48 -11.52
C ASP A 148 -9.69 -18.84 -12.84
N SER A 149 -9.70 -17.49 -12.94
CA SER A 149 -9.09 -16.82 -14.08
C SER A 149 -7.56 -16.94 -14.07
N ALA A 150 -6.95 -16.61 -15.22
CA ALA A 150 -5.52 -16.75 -15.39
C ALA A 150 -4.73 -15.89 -14.38
N HIS A 151 -3.60 -16.41 -13.91
CA HIS A 151 -2.66 -15.66 -13.07
C HIS A 151 -2.24 -14.36 -13.76
N ARG A 152 -2.03 -13.33 -12.95
CA ARG A 152 -1.58 -12.01 -13.42
C ARG A 152 -0.26 -11.71 -12.75
N SER A 153 0.82 -11.66 -13.53
CA SER A 153 2.12 -11.22 -13.03
C SER A 153 2.34 -9.77 -13.41
N TYR A 154 3.15 -9.06 -12.64
CA TYR A 154 3.53 -7.69 -12.98
C TYR A 154 4.94 -7.36 -12.50
N ALA A 155 5.55 -6.38 -13.16
CA ALA A 155 6.77 -5.74 -12.70
C ALA A 155 6.75 -4.26 -13.07
N GLY A 156 7.27 -3.42 -12.18
CA GLY A 156 7.20 -1.98 -12.33
C GLY A 156 8.22 -1.24 -11.49
N ILE A 157 8.21 0.08 -11.68
CA ILE A 157 8.94 1.02 -10.86
C ILE A 157 7.94 2.07 -10.37
N GLU A 158 8.05 2.39 -9.09
CA GLU A 158 7.38 3.50 -8.45
C GLU A 158 8.40 4.57 -8.10
N LEU A 159 8.09 5.81 -8.43
CA LEU A 159 8.83 6.98 -7.99
C LEU A 159 7.98 7.75 -6.99
N ALA A 160 8.55 8.09 -5.85
CA ALA A 160 7.87 8.91 -4.86
C ALA A 160 8.71 10.10 -4.40
N ALA A 161 8.02 11.15 -4.01
CA ALA A 161 8.57 12.29 -3.32
C ALA A 161 7.60 12.70 -2.20
N ALA A 162 8.02 12.61 -0.94
CA ALA A 162 7.19 12.96 0.20
C ALA A 162 7.93 13.92 1.15
N ARG A 163 7.19 14.71 1.92
CA ARG A 163 7.73 15.57 2.98
C ARG A 163 6.78 15.68 4.16
N PRO A 164 7.29 15.76 5.39
CA PRO A 164 6.49 16.22 6.50
C PRO A 164 6.11 17.70 6.29
N VAL A 165 4.85 18.00 6.53
CA VAL A 165 4.28 19.36 6.63
C VAL A 165 4.17 19.76 8.10
N SER A 166 3.89 18.79 8.97
CA SER A 166 3.93 18.92 10.43
C SER A 166 4.26 17.57 11.04
N GLU A 167 4.28 17.48 12.37
CA GLU A 167 4.43 16.21 13.10
C GLU A 167 3.35 15.17 12.75
N PHE A 168 2.18 15.61 12.30
CA PHE A 168 1.02 14.73 12.06
C PHE A 168 0.54 14.73 10.61
N VAL A 169 1.22 15.44 9.71
CA VAL A 169 0.77 15.61 8.33
C VAL A 169 1.95 15.45 7.39
N GLU A 170 1.82 14.51 6.46
CA GLU A 170 2.72 14.33 5.33
C GLU A 170 2.04 14.76 4.04
N PHE A 171 2.85 15.22 3.10
CA PHE A 171 2.44 15.51 1.73
C PHE A 171 3.38 14.83 0.75
N GLY A 172 2.85 14.18 -0.29
CA GLY A 172 3.67 13.51 -1.28
C GLY A 172 3.05 13.35 -2.66
N PHE A 173 3.90 12.92 -3.59
CA PHE A 173 3.57 12.55 -4.95
C PHE A 173 4.10 11.15 -5.24
N PHE A 174 3.27 10.35 -5.90
CA PHE A 174 3.58 8.96 -6.21
C PHE A 174 3.26 8.69 -7.67
N ALA A 175 4.16 8.02 -8.37
CA ALA A 175 4.00 7.67 -9.79
C ALA A 175 4.52 6.26 -10.04
N GLY A 176 3.59 5.34 -10.25
CA GLY A 176 3.88 3.95 -10.62
C GLY A 176 3.77 3.70 -12.11
N ARG A 177 4.64 2.84 -12.65
CA ARG A 177 4.45 2.23 -13.96
C ARG A 177 4.72 0.74 -13.90
N TYR A 178 3.68 -0.03 -14.16
CA TYR A 178 3.71 -1.48 -14.09
C TYR A 178 3.43 -2.08 -15.47
N ARG A 179 4.13 -3.17 -15.78
CA ARG A 179 3.86 -4.01 -16.95
C ARG A 179 3.23 -5.31 -16.44
N ARG A 180 2.06 -5.64 -17.00
CA ARG A 180 1.38 -6.93 -16.84
C ARG A 180 1.76 -7.86 -17.99
#